data_AF-A0A1C4TMP7-F1
#
_entry.id   AF-A0A1C4TMP7-F1
#
_cell.length_a   1.000
_cell.length_b   1.000
_cell.length_c   1.000
_cell.angle_alpha   90.00
_cell.angle_beta   90.00
_cell.angle_gamma   90.00
#
_symmetry.space_group_name_H-M   'P 1'
#
loop_
_entity.id
_entity.type
_entity.pdbx_description
1 polymer ?
#
loop_
_entity_poly.entity_id
_entity_poly.type
_entity_poly.pdbx_seq_one_letter_code
_entity_poly.pdbx_strand_id
1 'polypeptide(L)' 'MTGLPVTYRVDLPGGTLVITEHPDGAVEMTGPAVIVAEGVIDPAWLETA' A
#
# COMPACT_ATOMS: atom_id res chain seq x y z
N MET A 1 29.48 -7.09 -6.41
CA MET A 1 28.67 -7.81 -5.41
C MET A 1 27.24 -7.35 -5.60
N THR A 2 26.31 -8.24 -5.93
CA THR A 2 24.89 -7.97 -5.73
C THR A 2 24.61 -8.21 -4.24
N GLY A 3 23.94 -7.27 -3.56
CA GLY A 3 23.61 -7.42 -2.14
C GLY A 3 22.64 -8.58 -1.86
N LEU A 4 22.20 -8.71 -0.61
CA LEU A 4 21.02 -9.52 -0.23
C LEU A 4 19.83 -8.58 0.01
N PRO A 5 18.59 -9.02 -0.20
CA PRO A 5 17.42 -8.24 0.19
C PRO A 5 17.45 -7.90 1.68
N VAL A 6 16.99 -6.70 2.03
CA VAL A 6 16.91 -6.21 3.42
C VAL A 6 15.47 -5.87 3.75
N THR A 7 14.97 -6.36 4.88
CA THR A 7 13.59 -6.12 5.33
C THR A 7 13.56 -5.33 6.64
N TYR A 8 12.71 -4.31 6.72
CA TYR A 8 12.52 -3.49 7.91
C TYR A 8 11.10 -2.96 8.05
N ARG A 9 10.73 -2.52 9.26
CA ARG A 9 9.42 -1.91 9.54
C ARG A 9 9.52 -0.40 9.53
N VAL A 10 8.47 0.24 9.03
CA VAL A 10 8.31 1.70 9.06
C VAL A 10 6.98 2.03 9.73
N ASP A 11 7.03 2.79 10.82
CA ASP A 11 5.85 3.22 11.56
C ASP A 11 5.39 4.59 11.07
N LEU A 12 4.11 4.71 10.72
CA LEU A 12 3.49 5.87 10.08
C LEU A 12 2.24 6.31 10.86
N PRO A 13 1.81 7.58 10.73
CA PRO A 13 0.47 8.00 11.14
C PRO A 13 -0.57 7.32 10.24
N GLY A 14 -1.03 6.13 10.62
CA GLY A 14 -1.94 5.31 9.82
C GLY A 14 -1.66 3.80 9.92
N GLY A 15 -0.50 3.40 10.43
CA GLY A 15 -0.15 2.00 10.63
C GLY A 15 1.34 1.74 10.43
N THR A 16 1.68 0.48 10.18
CA THR A 16 3.05 0.03 9.93
C THR A 16 3.13 -0.62 8.56
N LEU A 17 4.22 -0.35 7.84
CA LEU A 17 4.60 -1.08 6.63
C LEU A 17 5.80 -1.99 6.90
N VAL A 18 5.85 -3.11 6.18
CA VAL A 18 7.05 -3.94 6.02
C VAL A 18 7.63 -3.62 4.64
N ILE A 19 8.86 -3.12 4.62
CA ILE A 19 9.59 -2.76 3.41
C ILE A 19 10.66 -3.80 3.15
N THR A 20 10.77 -4.30 1.92
CA THR A 20 11.91 -5.08 1.44
C THR A 20 12.59 -4.34 0.30
N GLU A 21 13.86 -4.00 0.48
CA GLU A 21 14.71 -3.43 -0.56
C GLU A 21 15.53 -4.53 -1.24
N HIS A 22 15.47 -4.57 -2.56
CA HIS A 22 16.16 -5.56 -3.37
C HIS A 22 17.46 -4.98 -3.96
N PRO A 23 18.48 -5.83 -4.21
CA PRO A 23 19.77 -5.39 -4.74
C PRO A 23 19.73 -4.77 -6.15
N ASP A 24 18.65 -5.02 -6.89
CA ASP A 24 18.39 -4.46 -8.22
C ASP A 24 17.68 -3.09 -8.17
N GLY A 25 17.36 -2.60 -6.95
CA GLY A 25 16.68 -1.35 -6.71
C GLY A 25 15.16 -1.47 -6.61
N ALA A 26 14.58 -2.66 -6.76
CA ALA A 26 13.16 -2.85 -6.49
C ALA A 26 12.84 -2.69 -4.99
N VAL A 27 11.65 -2.17 -4.69
CA VAL A 27 11.16 -2.00 -3.32
C VAL A 27 9.78 -2.61 -3.21
N GLU A 28 9.65 -3.65 -2.40
CA GLU A 28 8.38 -4.25 -2.05
C GLU A 28 7.83 -3.60 -0.77
N MET A 29 6.55 -3.24 -0.79
CA MET A 29 5.87 -2.58 0.32
C MET A 29 4.64 -3.38 0.70
N THR A 30 4.66 -3.97 1.91
CA THR A 30 3.53 -4.73 2.43
C THR A 30 2.86 -3.98 3.57
N GLY A 31 1.55 -3.78 3.44
CA GLY A 31 0.71 -3.11 4.42
C GLY A 31 -0.71 -3.66 4.43
N PRO A 32 -1.52 -3.29 5.44
CA PRO A 32 -2.91 -3.70 5.53
C PRO A 32 -3.78 -3.01 4.47
N ALA A 33 -4.77 -3.73 3.95
CA ALA A 33 -5.86 -3.18 3.15
C ALA A 33 -7.19 -3.49 3.86
N VAL A 34 -8.02 -2.47 4.06
CA VAL A 34 -9.28 -2.61 4.80
C VAL A 34 -10.40 -1.97 3.99
N ILE A 35 -11.43 -2.78 3.66
CA ILE A 35 -12.67 -2.28 3.08
C ILE A 35 -13.53 -1.73 4.22
N VAL A 36 -13.77 -0.42 4.21
CA VAL A 36 -14.52 0.24 5.29
C VAL A 36 -16.03 0.24 5.04
N ALA A 37 -16.44 0.24 3.78
CA ALA A 37 -17.83 0.20 3.37
C ALA A 37 -17.94 -0.32 1.94
N GLU A 38 -19.09 -0.90 1.62
CA GLU A 38 -19.49 -1.30 0.28
C GLU A 38 -20.90 -0.76 0.01
N GLY A 39 -21.17 -0.39 -1.24
CA GLY A 39 -22.45 0.18 -1.62
C GLY A 39 -22.59 0.44 -3.11
N VAL A 40 -23.73 1.00 -3.50
CA VAL A 40 -24.06 1.38 -4.88
C VAL A 40 -24.28 2.88 -4.92
N ILE A 41 -23.69 3.55 -5.92
CA ILE A 41 -23.91 4.98 -6.18
C ILE A 41 -24.91 5.10 -7.34
N ASP A 42 -25.90 6.00 -7.20
CA ASP A 42 -26.83 6.33 -8.28
C ASP A 42 -26.06 6.99 -9.44
N PRO A 43 -26.09 6.43 -10.66
CA PRO A 43 -25.42 7.03 -11.82
C PRO A 43 -25.83 8.48 -12.07
N ALA A 44 -27.11 8.83 -11.86
CA ALA A 44 -27.60 10.19 -12.09
C ALA A 44 -26.98 11.22 -11.12
N TRP A 45 -26.60 10.79 -9.91
CA TRP A 45 -25.86 11.63 -8.97
C TRP A 45 -24.43 11.91 -9.47
N LEU A 46 -23.77 10.90 -10.06
CA LEU A 46 -22.39 10.99 -10.54
C LEU A 46 -22.22 11.89 -11.77
N GLU A 47 -23.24 11.97 -12.64
CA GLU A 47 -23.23 12.82 -13.84
C GLU A 47 -23.31 14.32 -13.54
N THR A 48 -23.66 14.69 -12.30
CA THR A 48 -23.85 16.09 -11.88
C THR A 48 -22.76 16.63 -10.95
N ALA A 49 -21.74 15.81 -10.64
CA ALA A 49 -20.64 16.14 -9.74
C ALA A 49 -19.49 16.93 -10.41
#